data_AF-A0A3D5KDD0-F1
#
_entry.id   AF-A0A3D5KDD0-F1
#
_cell.length_a   1.000
_cell.length_b   1.000
_cell.length_c   1.000
_cell.angle_alpha   90.00
_cell.angle_beta   90.00
_cell.angle_gamma   90.00
#
_symmetry.space_group_name_H-M   'P 1'
#
loop_
_entity.id
_entity.type
_entity.pdbx_description
1 polymer ?
#
loop_
_entity_poly.entity_id
_entity_poly.type
_entity_poly.pdbx_seq_one_letter_code
_entity_poly.pdbx_strand_id
1 'polypeptide(L)'
;MHSLNIAEAYEGKQVIVFKPDIEVRDGKGRVASRTGLTREAVELPQYITDEVIENTKELIKNYHVIGFDETQFFKGKILELIQAMIFSKRVIVSGLNMDYEGIPFGKMESIKKVKLSE
;
A
#
# COMPACT_ATOMS: atom_id res chain seq x y z
N MET A 1 1.89 -9.34 8.13
CA MET A 1 1.68 -9.97 6.82
C MET A 1 2.31 -9.05 5.78
N HIS A 2 3.31 -9.52 5.02
CA HIS A 2 3.93 -8.71 3.98
C HIS A 2 2.96 -8.60 2.80
N SER A 3 2.97 -7.48 2.07
CA SER A 3 2.07 -7.23 0.94
C SER A 3 2.11 -8.39 -0.08
N LEU A 4 3.25 -9.05 -0.21
CA LEU A 4 3.47 -10.17 -1.12
C LEU A 4 2.63 -11.43 -0.86
N ASN A 5 2.25 -11.71 0.38
CA ASN A 5 1.46 -12.92 0.67
C ASN A 5 -0.04 -12.71 0.39
N ILE A 6 -0.45 -11.49 0.04
CA ILE A 6 -1.86 -11.16 -0.24
C ILE A 6 -2.40 -11.95 -1.44
N ALA A 7 -1.66 -12.14 -2.53
CA ALA A 7 -2.20 -12.84 -3.69
C ALA A 7 -2.43 -14.33 -3.41
N GLU A 8 -1.48 -14.97 -2.72
CA GLU A 8 -1.60 -16.38 -2.32
C GLU A 8 -2.72 -16.60 -1.30
N ALA A 9 -2.89 -15.68 -0.34
CA ALA A 9 -3.94 -15.78 0.67
C ALA A 9 -5.36 -15.50 0.12
N TYR A 10 -5.47 -14.93 -1.08
CA TYR A 10 -6.75 -14.53 -1.69
C TYR A 10 -6.92 -15.13 -3.09
N GLU A 11 -6.69 -16.44 -3.20
CA GLU A 11 -6.92 -17.22 -4.42
C GLU A 11 -8.32 -16.96 -5.01
N GLY A 12 -8.40 -16.71 -6.32
CA GLY A 12 -9.65 -16.37 -7.02
C GLY A 12 -10.11 -14.91 -6.88
N LYS A 13 -9.36 -14.03 -6.20
CA LYS A 13 -9.62 -12.59 -6.14
C LYS A 13 -8.60 -11.81 -6.97
N GLN A 14 -9.07 -10.75 -7.63
CA GLN A 14 -8.17 -9.80 -8.30
C GLN A 14 -7.48 -8.92 -7.25
N VAL A 15 -6.15 -8.92 -7.24
CA VAL A 15 -5.30 -8.20 -6.26
C VAL A 15 -4.46 -7.15 -6.98
N ILE A 16 -4.43 -5.93 -6.45
CA ILE A 16 -3.51 -4.86 -6.90
C ILE A 16 -2.63 -4.43 -5.73
N VAL A 17 -1.38 -4.07 -6.04
CA VAL A 17 -0.42 -3.54 -5.07
C VAL A 17 0.02 -2.16 -5.50
N PHE A 18 0.08 -1.25 -4.54
CA PHE A 18 0.66 0.06 -4.71
C PHE A 18 1.96 0.16 -3.90
N LYS A 19 2.95 0.80 -4.51
CA LYS A 19 4.20 1.22 -3.84
C LYS A 19 4.49 2.68 -4.15
N PRO A 20 5.23 3.39 -3.30
CA PRO A 20 5.66 4.74 -3.60
C PRO A 20 6.77 4.71 -4.67
N ASP A 21 6.72 5.65 -5.63
CA ASP A 21 7.68 5.80 -6.73
C ASP A 21 9.13 6.04 -6.27
N ILE A 22 9.31 6.60 -5.07
CA ILE A 22 10.63 6.80 -4.46
C ILE A 22 11.29 5.49 -3.99
N GLU A 23 10.51 4.43 -3.79
CA GLU A 23 11.03 3.11 -3.42
C GLU A 23 11.46 2.39 -4.71
N VAL A 24 12.77 2.33 -4.94
CA VAL A 24 13.36 1.68 -6.12
C VAL A 24 14.31 0.52 -5.79
N ARG A 25 14.48 0.15 -4.51
CA ARG A 25 15.43 -0.89 -4.08
C ARG A 25 15.07 -2.26 -4.64
N ASP A 26 13.77 -2.56 -4.73
CA ASP A 26 13.27 -3.81 -5.31
C ASP A 26 13.12 -3.75 -6.84
N GLY A 27 13.47 -2.62 -7.45
CA GLY A 27 13.22 -2.32 -8.85
C GLY A 27 11.89 -1.59 -9.09
N LYS A 28 11.75 -1.05 -10.30
CA LYS A 28 10.53 -0.36 -10.74
C LYS A 28 9.39 -1.34 -10.98
N GLY A 29 8.17 -0.94 -10.62
CA GLY A 29 6.94 -1.68 -10.90
C GLY A 29 6.80 -3.00 -10.13
N ARG A 30 7.59 -3.22 -9.07
CA ARG A 30 7.53 -4.45 -8.28
C ARG A 30 7.91 -4.24 -6.82
N VAL A 31 7.45 -5.18 -6.00
CA VAL A 31 7.85 -5.36 -4.60
C VAL A 31 8.53 -6.71 -4.44
N ALA A 32 9.54 -6.80 -3.57
CA ALA A 32 10.29 -8.04 -3.33
C ALA A 32 10.41 -8.36 -1.83
N SER A 33 10.28 -9.64 -1.49
CA SER A 33 10.51 -10.12 -0.12
C SER A 33 11.98 -10.43 0.08
N ARG A 34 12.41 -10.45 1.35
CA ARG A 34 13.72 -10.97 1.73
C ARG A 34 13.92 -12.45 1.41
N THR A 35 12.84 -13.19 1.15
CA THR A 35 12.87 -14.61 0.77
C THR A 35 12.89 -14.82 -0.75
N GLY A 36 12.98 -13.75 -1.53
CA GLY A 36 13.08 -13.80 -3.00
C GLY A 36 11.73 -13.86 -3.73
N LEU A 37 10.60 -13.75 -3.02
CA LEU A 37 9.29 -13.62 -3.66
C LEU A 37 9.17 -12.23 -4.27
N THR A 38 8.55 -12.12 -5.44
CA THR A 38 8.33 -10.84 -6.11
C THR A 38 6.92 -10.74 -6.65
N ARG A 39 6.36 -9.53 -6.70
CA ARG A 39 5.08 -9.27 -7.37
C ARG A 39 5.09 -7.91 -8.04
N GLU A 40 4.32 -7.81 -9.11
CA GLU A 40 4.03 -6.53 -9.76
C GLU A 40 3.32 -5.58 -8.79
N ALA A 41 3.69 -4.31 -8.88
CA ALA A 41 3.12 -3.22 -8.12
C ALA A 41 3.00 -1.98 -9.00
N VAL A 42 1.91 -1.25 -8.83
CA VAL A 42 1.70 0.05 -9.45
C VAL A 42 2.38 1.11 -8.59
N GLU A 43 3.18 1.96 -9.22
CA GLU A 43 3.82 3.08 -8.54
C GLU A 43 2.84 4.25 -8.41
N LEU A 44 2.72 4.77 -7.18
CA LEU A 44 2.03 6.02 -6.90
C LEU A 44 3.06 7.08 -6.49
N PRO A 45 2.82 8.37 -6.79
CA PRO A 45 3.72 9.43 -6.38
C PRO A 45 3.87 9.47 -4.86
N GLN A 46 5.06 9.79 -4.36
CA GLN A 46 5.30 9.93 -2.92
C GLN A 46 4.28 10.86 -2.26
N TYR A 47 3.91 11.97 -2.90
CA TYR A 47 2.96 12.95 -2.36
C TYR A 47 1.55 12.72 -2.93
N ILE A 48 0.64 12.23 -2.08
CA ILE A 48 -0.74 11.93 -2.49
C ILE A 48 -1.58 13.21 -2.51
N THR A 49 -2.15 13.52 -3.69
CA THR A 49 -3.07 14.63 -3.95
C THR A 49 -4.50 14.11 -4.17
N ASP A 50 -5.49 15.01 -4.27
CA ASP A 50 -6.87 14.64 -4.60
C ASP A 50 -6.99 13.98 -5.99
N GLU A 51 -6.19 14.44 -6.95
CA GLU A 51 -6.11 13.84 -8.29
C GLU A 51 -5.62 12.40 -8.23
N VAL A 52 -4.57 12.13 -7.44
CA VAL A 52 -4.06 10.77 -7.24
C VAL A 52 -5.13 9.89 -6.61
N ILE A 53 -5.90 10.41 -5.66
CA ILE A 53 -7.01 9.67 -5.03
C ILE A 53 -8.06 9.28 -6.07
N GLU A 54 -8.49 10.21 -6.90
CA GLU A 54 -9.53 9.95 -7.89
C GLU A 54 -9.06 8.96 -8.96
N ASN A 55 -7.86 9.17 -9.51
CA ASN A 55 -7.27 8.26 -10.49
C ASN A 55 -7.11 6.84 -9.91
N THR A 56 -6.71 6.74 -8.64
CA THR A 56 -6.54 5.43 -7.98
C THR A 56 -7.89 4.74 -7.78
N LYS A 57 -8.96 5.46 -7.40
CA LYS A 57 -10.31 4.89 -7.26
C LYS A 57 -10.83 4.28 -8.57
N GLU A 58 -10.57 4.94 -9.68
CA GLU A 58 -10.92 4.45 -11.01
C GLU A 58 -10.14 3.16 -11.35
N LEU A 59 -8.83 3.16 -11.09
CA LEU A 59 -7.95 2.03 -11.35
C LEU A 59 -8.35 0.76 -10.57
N ILE A 60 -8.81 0.91 -9.32
CA ILE A 60 -9.10 -0.23 -8.44
C ILE A 60 -10.50 -0.85 -8.66
N LYS A 61 -11.33 -0.34 -9.58
CA LYS A 61 -12.72 -0.77 -9.75
C LYS A 61 -12.89 -2.29 -9.84
N ASN A 62 -12.05 -2.94 -10.65
CA ASN A 62 -12.09 -4.38 -10.91
C ASN A 62 -11.27 -5.23 -9.92
N TYR A 63 -10.64 -4.60 -8.93
CA TYR A 63 -9.83 -5.28 -7.92
C TYR A 63 -10.61 -5.50 -6.64
N HIS A 64 -10.38 -6.63 -5.98
CA HIS A 64 -11.06 -7.03 -4.75
C HIS A 64 -10.20 -6.73 -3.52
N VAL A 65 -8.89 -6.87 -3.66
CA VAL A 65 -7.92 -6.66 -2.59
C VAL A 65 -6.88 -5.66 -3.04
N ILE A 66 -6.58 -4.69 -2.17
CA ILE A 66 -5.65 -3.61 -2.41
C ILE A 66 -4.54 -3.68 -1.37
N GLY A 67 -3.31 -3.88 -1.83
CA GLY A 67 -2.11 -3.81 -1.00
C GLY A 67 -1.44 -2.45 -1.12
N PHE A 68 -0.99 -1.88 -0.01
CA PHE A 68 -0.02 -0.79 0.02
C PHE A 68 1.25 -1.30 0.67
N ASP A 69 2.38 -1.19 -0.02
CA ASP A 69 3.69 -1.53 0.54
C ASP A 69 4.56 -0.30 0.74
N GLU A 70 5.48 -0.42 1.69
CA GLU A 70 6.41 0.65 2.06
C GLU A 70 5.71 1.99 2.35
N THR A 71 4.54 1.89 3.00
CA THR A 71 3.57 2.97 3.14
C THR A 71 4.10 4.15 3.96
N GLN A 72 5.11 3.92 4.80
CA GLN A 72 5.77 4.97 5.57
C GLN A 72 6.39 6.07 4.70
N PHE A 73 6.70 5.79 3.43
CA PHE A 73 7.26 6.79 2.53
C PHE A 73 6.21 7.70 1.89
N PHE A 74 4.92 7.32 1.89
CA PHE A 74 3.88 8.20 1.36
C PHE A 74 3.67 9.43 2.25
N LYS A 75 3.46 10.56 1.59
CA LYS A 75 3.19 11.88 2.16
C LYS A 75 1.84 12.39 1.66
N GLY A 76 1.43 13.57 2.12
CA GLY A 76 0.16 14.17 1.71
C GLY A 76 -1.03 13.35 2.18
N LYS A 77 -2.00 13.08 1.31
CA LYS A 77 -3.32 12.52 1.64
C LYS A 77 -3.43 10.99 1.66
N ILE A 78 -2.35 10.26 1.96
CA ILE A 78 -2.37 8.78 2.01
C ILE A 78 -3.43 8.19 2.95
N LEU A 79 -3.72 8.84 4.08
CA LEU A 79 -4.80 8.39 4.98
C LEU A 79 -6.17 8.47 4.32
N GLU A 80 -6.45 9.56 3.61
CA GLU A 80 -7.72 9.75 2.89
C GLU A 80 -7.84 8.73 1.75
N LEU A 81 -6.74 8.46 1.04
CA LEU A 81 -6.68 7.41 0.01
C LEU A 81 -7.07 6.04 0.57
N ILE A 82 -6.44 5.62 1.67
CA ILE A 82 -6.71 4.31 2.31
C ILE A 82 -8.16 4.25 2.83
N GLN A 83 -8.62 5.32 3.49
CA GLN A 83 -9.98 5.41 4.02
C GLN A 83 -11.05 5.37 2.93
N ALA A 84 -10.78 5.93 1.75
CA ALA A 84 -11.71 5.87 0.62
C ALA A 84 -11.92 4.43 0.11
N MET A 85 -10.97 3.52 0.36
CA MET A 85 -10.99 2.15 -0.18
C MET A 85 -11.51 1.13 0.83
N ILE A 86 -11.22 1.33 2.12
CA ILE A 86 -11.47 0.35 3.18
C ILE A 86 -12.94 -0.04 3.36
N PHE A 87 -13.87 0.87 3.04
CA PHE A 87 -15.29 0.61 3.17
C PHE A 87 -15.87 -0.29 2.08
N SER A 88 -15.20 -0.40 0.94
CA SER A 88 -15.72 -1.12 -0.23
C SER A 88 -14.87 -2.34 -0.63
N LYS A 89 -13.60 -2.37 -0.24
CA LYS A 89 -12.63 -3.38 -0.65
C LYS A 89 -11.73 -3.75 0.53
N ARG A 90 -11.13 -4.93 0.44
CA ARG A 90 -10.14 -5.37 1.42
C ARG A 90 -8.85 -4.59 1.21
N VAL A 91 -8.39 -3.85 2.23
CA VAL A 91 -7.15 -3.07 2.17
C VAL A 91 -6.13 -3.65 3.14
N ILE A 92 -4.92 -3.89 2.67
CA ILE A 92 -3.80 -4.41 3.46
C ILE A 92 -2.64 -3.44 3.34
N VAL A 93 -2.09 -3.03 4.47
CA VAL A 93 -1.02 -2.04 4.53
C VAL A 93 0.22 -2.65 5.16
N SER A 94 1.36 -2.45 4.51
CA SER A 94 2.69 -2.87 4.92
C SER A 94 3.61 -1.65 4.95
N GLY A 95 4.50 -1.63 5.93
CA GLY A 95 5.47 -0.55 6.12
C GLY A 95 6.15 -0.61 7.49
N LEU A 96 7.23 0.15 7.63
CA LEU A 96 7.98 0.26 8.88
C LEU A 96 7.23 1.14 9.88
N ASN A 97 7.06 0.66 11.11
CA ASN A 97 6.40 1.44 12.16
C ASN A 97 7.26 2.58 12.68
N MET A 98 8.58 2.37 12.75
CA MET A 98 9.56 3.31 13.29
C MET A 98 10.70 3.47 12.28
N ASP A 99 11.35 4.63 12.31
CA ASP A 99 12.58 4.87 11.57
C ASP A 99 13.82 4.41 12.37
N TYR A 100 15.01 4.75 11.87
CA TYR A 100 16.28 4.35 12.48
C TYR A 100 16.58 5.05 13.81
N GLU A 101 15.91 6.18 14.11
CA GLU A 101 16.03 6.91 15.39
C GLU A 101 15.00 6.42 16.42
N GLY A 102 14.16 5.45 16.05
CA GLY A 102 13.14 4.89 16.93
C GLY A 102 11.90 5.77 17.07
N ILE A 103 11.72 6.76 16.18
CA ILE A 103 10.51 7.60 16.14
C ILE A 103 9.51 7.03 15.13
N PRO A 104 8.19 7.27 15.32
CA PRO A 104 7.17 6.82 14.37
C PRO A 104 7.44 7.26 12.93
N PHE A 105 7.43 6.30 12.00
CA PHE A 105 7.74 6.59 10.60
C PHE A 105 6.51 7.13 9.87
N GLY A 106 6.58 8.40 9.45
CA GLY A 106 5.59 8.99 8.57
C GLY A 106 4.18 8.96 9.18
N LYS A 107 3.20 8.46 8.42
CA LYS A 107 1.79 8.38 8.87
C LYS A 107 1.39 7.00 9.41
N MET A 108 2.35 6.10 9.68
CA MET A 108 2.05 4.71 10.03
C MET A 108 1.23 4.57 11.32
N GLU A 109 1.50 5.39 12.35
CA GLU A 109 0.70 5.38 13.59
C GLU A 109 -0.75 5.81 13.36
N SER A 110 -0.99 6.76 12.46
CA SER A 110 -2.35 7.16 12.08
C SER A 110 -3.05 6.07 11.27
N ILE A 111 -2.32 5.35 10.41
CA ILE A 111 -2.88 4.25 9.61
C ILE A 111 -3.34 3.10 10.49
N LYS A 112 -2.56 2.70 11.50
CA LYS A 112 -2.96 1.63 12.44
C LYS A 112 -4.27 1.92 13.18
N LYS A 113 -4.56 3.20 13.44
CA LYS A 113 -5.79 3.62 14.12
C LYS A 113 -7.01 3.53 13.21
N VAL A 114 -6.83 3.51 11.88
CA VAL A 114 -7.90 3.14 10.96
C VAL A 114 -8.17 1.66 11.19
N LYS A 115 -9.41 1.27 11.48
CA LYS A 115 -9.82 -0.13 11.62
C LYS A 115 -9.63 -0.87 10.29
N LEU A 116 -8.40 -1.26 10.00
CA LEU A 116 -8.05 -2.16 8.92
C LEU A 116 -8.69 -3.50 9.23
N SER A 117 -9.49 -4.01 8.30
CA SER A 117 -10.08 -5.33 8.45
C SER A 117 -8.93 -6.33 8.61
N GLU A 118 -8.92 -7.05 9.73
CA GLU A 118 -7.94 -8.11 10.06
C GLU A 118 -8.07 -9.32 9.16
#